data_AF-A0A254SXQ0-F1
#
_entry.id   AF-A0A254SXQ0-F1
#
_cell.length_a   1.000
_cell.length_b   1.000
_cell.length_c   1.000
_cell.angle_alpha   90.00
_cell.angle_beta   90.00
_cell.angle_gamma   90.00
#
_symmetry.space_group_name_H-M   'P 1'
#
loop_
_entity.id
_entity.type
_entity.pdbx_description
1 polymer ?
#
loop_
_entity_poly.entity_id
_entity_poly.type
_entity_poly.pdbx_seq_one_letter_code
_entity_poly.pdbx_strand_id
1 'polypeptide(L)'
;MKKLTHSESEIVKSVNELEAGVSADEICRRLNVSRATLYQWKRKYGGLEVSQLKKLKELEEENAKLKKMYANLALDNEILREVIEKKL
;
A
#
# COMPACT_ATOMS: atom_id res chain seq x y z
N MET A 1 3.94 1.38 26.89
CA MET A 1 5.04 0.92 26.02
C MET A 1 4.97 1.71 24.71
N LYS A 2 6.03 2.41 24.30
CA LYS A 2 6.04 3.16 23.03
C LYS A 2 5.92 2.13 21.90
N LYS A 3 4.88 2.21 21.07
CA LYS A 3 4.81 1.46 19.81
C LYS A 3 5.91 2.01 18.91
N LEU A 4 7.01 1.26 18.74
CA LEU A 4 7.95 1.51 17.66
C LEU A 4 7.21 1.19 16.35
N THR A 5 6.90 2.23 15.59
CA THR A 5 6.28 2.08 14.27
C THR A 5 7.37 1.85 13.24
N HIS A 6 7.55 0.60 12.80
CA HIS A 6 8.44 0.28 11.68
C HIS A 6 7.85 0.79 10.37
N SER A 7 8.70 1.31 9.49
CA SER A 7 8.27 1.68 8.14
C SER A 7 7.93 0.44 7.33
N GLU A 8 7.01 0.56 6.36
CA GLU A 8 6.67 -0.58 5.50
C GLU A 8 7.86 -1.08 4.69
N SER A 9 8.82 -0.21 4.35
CA SER A 9 10.06 -0.61 3.69
C SER A 9 10.94 -1.49 4.58
N GLU A 10 11.09 -1.14 5.87
CA GLU A 10 11.81 -1.99 6.84
C GLU A 10 11.12 -3.33 7.05
N ILE A 11 9.78 -3.33 7.10
CA ILE A 11 8.98 -4.55 7.22
C ILE A 11 9.24 -5.46 6.02
N VAL A 12 9.10 -4.95 4.80
CA VAL A 12 9.32 -5.73 3.56
C VAL A 12 10.76 -6.25 3.49
N LYS A 13 11.77 -5.41 3.81
CA LYS A 13 13.17 -5.87 3.86
C LYS A 13 13.37 -7.02 4.83
N SER A 14 12.80 -6.94 6.02
CA SER A 14 12.90 -8.01 7.03
C SER A 14 12.24 -9.32 6.58
N VAL A 15 11.15 -9.22 5.83
CA VAL A 15 10.46 -10.38 5.25
C VAL A 15 11.32 -11.01 4.14
N ASN A 16 11.91 -10.19 3.28
CA ASN A 16 12.77 -10.67 2.20
C ASN A 16 14.05 -11.33 2.74
N GLU A 17 14.65 -10.78 3.79
CA GLU A 17 15.77 -11.42 4.49
C GLU A 17 15.38 -12.77 5.08
N LEU A 18 14.21 -12.87 5.70
CA LEU A 18 13.69 -14.13 6.23
C LEU A 18 13.43 -15.16 5.11
N GLU A 19 12.95 -14.71 3.95
CA GLU A 19 12.75 -15.58 2.76
C GLU A 19 14.07 -15.98 2.09
N ALA A 20 15.10 -15.13 2.17
CA ALA A 20 16.45 -15.43 1.73
C ALA A 20 17.22 -16.36 2.69
N GLY A 21 16.62 -16.74 3.82
CA GLY A 21 17.18 -17.72 4.77
C GLY A 21 17.93 -17.12 5.97
N VAL A 22 17.86 -15.80 6.19
CA VAL A 22 18.40 -15.18 7.41
C VAL A 22 17.60 -15.64 8.62
N SER A 23 18.28 -15.87 9.76
CA SER A 23 17.66 -16.36 10.97
C SER A 23 16.58 -15.41 11.50
N ALA A 24 15.39 -15.95 11.78
CA ALA A 24 14.30 -15.19 12.38
C ALA A 24 14.71 -14.54 13.71
N ASP A 25 15.58 -15.18 14.50
CA ASP A 25 16.07 -14.63 15.77
C ASP A 25 16.97 -13.42 15.58
N GLU A 26 17.83 -13.45 14.56
CA GLU A 26 18.72 -12.36 14.24
C GLU A 26 17.92 -11.13 13.82
N ILE A 27 16.94 -11.32 12.92
CA ILE A 27 16.05 -10.27 12.45
C ILE A 27 15.24 -9.68 13.62
N CYS A 28 14.67 -10.54 14.47
CA CYS A 28 13.89 -10.12 15.63
C CYS A 28 14.72 -9.32 16.65
N ARG A 29 15.96 -9.74 16.91
CA ARG A 29 16.88 -9.00 17.81
C ARG A 29 17.25 -7.65 17.22
N ARG A 30 17.59 -7.59 15.93
CA ARG A 30 18.00 -6.36 15.24
C ARG A 30 16.87 -5.33 15.18
N LEU A 31 15.65 -5.78 14.90
CA LEU A 31 14.47 -4.91 14.80
C LEU A 31 13.74 -4.71 16.12
N ASN A 32 14.17 -5.39 17.19
CA ASN A 32 13.51 -5.39 18.49
C ASN A 32 12.00 -5.76 18.40
N VAL A 33 11.70 -6.81 17.64
CA VAL A 33 10.34 -7.34 17.45
C VAL A 33 10.25 -8.80 17.85
N SER A 34 9.03 -9.28 18.13
CA SER A 34 8.80 -10.69 18.39
C SER A 34 8.80 -11.51 17.09
N ARG A 35 9.11 -12.81 17.17
CA ARG A 35 8.96 -13.74 16.03
C ARG A 35 7.52 -13.72 15.49
N ALA A 36 6.53 -13.64 16.37
CA ALA A 36 5.12 -13.58 15.97
C ALA A 36 4.84 -12.36 15.07
N THR A 37 5.42 -11.20 15.40
CA THR A 37 5.34 -9.98 14.59
C THR A 37 5.99 -10.17 13.22
N LEU A 38 7.19 -10.76 13.18
CA LEU A 38 7.91 -11.02 11.93
C LEU A 38 7.14 -11.98 11.00
N TYR A 39 6.55 -13.05 11.54
CA TYR A 39 5.73 -13.97 10.73
C TYR A 39 4.39 -13.35 10.31
N GLN A 40 3.80 -12.47 11.11
CA GLN A 40 2.64 -11.68 10.71
C GLN A 40 2.98 -10.77 9.51
N TRP A 41 4.16 -10.14 9.54
CA TRP A 41 4.66 -9.36 8.41
C TRP A 41 4.89 -10.24 7.19
N LYS A 42 5.51 -11.42 7.33
CA LYS A 42 5.67 -12.37 6.22
C LYS A 42 4.34 -12.76 5.60
N ARG A 43 3.29 -12.99 6.41
CA ARG A 43 1.94 -13.29 5.88
C ARG A 43 1.35 -12.13 5.08
N LYS A 44 1.63 -10.88 5.46
CA LYS A 44 1.06 -9.69 4.84
C LYS A 44 1.87 -9.17 3.65
N TYR A 45 3.20 -9.30 3.70
CA TYR A 45 4.14 -8.69 2.77
C TYR A 45 5.07 -9.69 2.08
N GLY A 46 4.93 -11.01 2.35
CA GLY A 46 5.73 -12.06 1.71
C GLY A 46 5.54 -12.10 0.21
N GLY A 47 6.63 -12.35 -0.52
CA GLY A 47 6.65 -12.32 -1.99
C GLY A 47 6.53 -10.92 -2.62
N LEU A 48 6.54 -9.84 -1.83
CA LEU A 48 6.60 -8.47 -2.34
C LEU A 48 8.02 -7.92 -2.22
N GLU A 49 8.56 -7.41 -3.32
CA GLU A 49 9.76 -6.58 -3.27
C GLU A 49 9.44 -5.14 -2.83
N VAL A 50 10.43 -4.45 -2.24
CA VAL A 50 10.31 -3.03 -1.89
C VAL A 50 9.98 -2.17 -3.12
N SER A 51 10.53 -2.54 -4.28
CA SER A 51 10.26 -1.91 -5.58
C SER A 51 8.78 -2.06 -6.01
N GLN A 52 8.21 -3.25 -5.78
CA GLN A 52 6.80 -3.54 -6.06
C GLN A 52 5.88 -2.79 -5.09
N LEU A 53 6.25 -2.67 -3.81
CA LEU A 53 5.49 -1.88 -2.84
C LEU A 53 5.42 -0.40 -3.22
N LYS A 54 6.54 0.18 -3.67
CA LYS A 54 6.58 1.57 -4.15
C LYS A 54 5.66 1.76 -5.36
N LYS A 55 5.76 0.87 -6.35
CA LYS A 55 4.91 0.90 -7.55
C LYS A 55 3.43 0.73 -7.21
N LEU A 56 3.09 -0.12 -6.23
CA LEU A 56 1.71 -0.31 -5.78
C LEU A 56 1.13 0.99 -5.21
N LYS A 57 1.88 1.70 -4.35
CA LYS A 57 1.44 2.98 -3.79
C LYS A 57 1.23 4.05 -4.85
N GLU A 58 2.17 4.15 -5.80
CA GLU A 58 2.06 5.09 -6.91
C GLU A 58 0.80 4.82 -7.75
N LEU A 59 0.51 3.54 -8.04
CA LEU A 59 -0.69 3.13 -8.76
C LEU A 59 -1.97 3.40 -7.96
N GLU A 60 -1.97 3.19 -6.64
CA GLU A 60 -3.10 3.50 -5.77
C GLU A 60 -3.41 5.00 -5.75
N GLU A 61 -2.38 5.85 -5.64
CA GLU A 61 -2.52 7.31 -5.70
C GLU A 61 -3.02 7.79 -7.06
N GLU A 62 -2.48 7.24 -8.15
CA GLU A 62 -2.91 7.57 -9.50
C GLU A 62 -4.37 7.15 -9.74
N ASN A 63 -4.74 5.94 -9.34
CA ASN A 63 -6.12 5.46 -9.44
C ASN A 63 -7.09 6.33 -8.62
N ALA A 64 -6.70 6.77 -7.42
CA ALA A 64 -7.51 7.69 -6.62
C ALA A 64 -7.72 9.04 -7.35
N LYS A 65 -6.67 9.60 -7.96
CA LYS A 65 -6.76 10.83 -8.77
C LYS A 65 -7.66 10.63 -9.99
N LEU A 66 -7.49 9.53 -10.72
CA LEU A 66 -8.29 9.20 -11.89
C LEU A 66 -9.77 9.03 -11.55
N LYS A 67 -10.09 8.32 -10.46
CA LYS A 67 -11.48 8.18 -9.99
C LYS A 67 -12.11 9.52 -9.64
N LYS A 68 -11.36 10.41 -8.97
CA LYS A 68 -11.84 11.76 -8.65
C LYS A 68 -12.10 12.58 -9.91
N MET A 69 -11.18 12.54 -10.88
CA MET A 69 -11.35 13.25 -12.14
C MET A 69 -12.55 12.73 -12.93
N TYR A 70 -12.72 11.40 -12.98
CA TYR A 70 -13.87 10.77 -13.63
C TYR A 70 -15.19 11.17 -12.96
N ALA A 71 -15.26 11.15 -11.63
CA ALA A 71 -16.47 11.55 -10.91
C ALA A 71 -16.87 12.99 -11.22
N ASN A 72 -15.90 13.92 -11.24
CA ASN A 72 -16.16 15.31 -11.61
C ASN A 72 -16.67 15.42 -13.05
N LEU A 73 -16.00 14.76 -14.01
CA LEU A 73 -16.41 14.77 -15.42
C LEU A 73 -17.81 14.15 -15.62
N ALA A 74 -18.13 13.08 -14.90
CA ALA A 74 -19.43 12.44 -14.96
C ALA A 74 -20.54 13.38 -14.46
N LEU A 75 -20.30 14.09 -13.34
CA LEU A 75 -21.23 15.09 -12.81
C LEU A 75 -21.42 16.26 -13.78
N ASP A 76 -20.33 16.80 -14.34
CA ASP A 76 -20.42 17.87 -15.33
C ASP A 76 -21.21 17.43 -16.57
N ASN A 77 -21.00 16.18 -17.02
CA ASN A 77 -21.72 15.62 -18.15
C ASN A 77 -23.23 15.49 -17.87
N GLU A 78 -23.59 15.00 -16.68
CA GLU A 78 -24.98 14.88 -16.25
C GLU A 78 -25.69 16.24 -16.22
N ILE A 79 -25.04 17.25 -15.62
CA ILE A 79 -25.56 18.64 -15.59
C ILE A 79 -25.73 19.18 -17.01
N LEU A 80 -24.75 18.98 -17.89
CA LEU A 80 -24.84 19.46 -19.27
C LEU A 80 -25.98 18.79 -20.04
N ARG A 81 -26.20 17.49 -19.85
CA ARG A 81 -27.33 16.77 -20.46
C ARG A 81 -28.67 17.30 -19.96
N GLU A 82 -28.82 17.51 -18.66
CA GLU A 82 -30.05 18.11 -18.11
C GLU A 82 -30.32 19.51 -18.69
N VAL A 83 -29.29 20.35 -18.84
CA VAL A 83 -29.45 21.69 -19.41
C VAL A 83 -29.89 21.64 -20.87
N ILE A 84 -29.38 20.66 -21.65
CA ILE A 84 -29.80 20.46 -23.03
C ILE A 84 -31.26 19.98 -23.09
N GLU A 85 -31.62 18.99 -22.26
CA GLU A 85 -32.99 18.45 -22.20
C GLU A 85 -34.01 19.51 -21.77
N LYS A 86 -33.66 20.42 -20.85
CA LYS A 86 -34.55 21.53 -20.43
C LYS A 86 -34.71 22.63 -21.48
N LYS A 87 -33.84 22.68 -22.50
CA LYS A 87 -33.87 23.69 -23.58
C LYS A 87 -34.61 23.22 -24.84
N LEU A 88 -34.86 21.92 -24.97
CA LEU A 88 -35.66 21.30 -26.02
C LEU A 88 -37.12 21.18 -25.60
#